data_AF-A0A842LTT5-F1
#
_entry.id   AF-A0A842LTT5-F1
#
_cell.length_a   1.000
_cell.length_b   1.000
_cell.length_c   1.000
_cell.angle_alpha   90.00
_cell.angle_beta   90.00
_cell.angle_gamma   90.00
#
_symmetry.space_group_name_H-M   'P 1'
#
loop_
_entity.id
_entity.type
_entity.pdbx_description
1 polymer ?
#
loop_
_entity_poly.entity_id
_entity_poly.type
_entity_poly.pdbx_seq_one_letter_code
_entity_poly.pdbx_strand_id
1 'polypeptide(L)' 'MFTGPIIFGFILGFILGSRIRDDTFPPSSYIVLILALILVAWNLGPFPYYTDLPVATGFVAAAVGIMAGRILLGRG' A
#
# COMPACT_ATOMS: atom_id res chain seq x y z
N MET A 1 -14.06 -14.11 -2.82
CA MET A 1 -12.85 -13.35 -2.51
C MET A 1 -11.80 -13.58 -3.60
N PHE A 2 -11.48 -12.56 -4.39
CA PHE A 2 -10.43 -12.63 -5.41
C PHE A 2 -9.09 -12.25 -4.77
N THR A 3 -8.24 -13.24 -4.51
CA THR A 3 -6.99 -13.03 -3.76
C THR A 3 -5.86 -12.47 -4.62
N GLY A 4 -5.94 -12.63 -5.95
CA GLY A 4 -4.91 -12.13 -6.89
C GLY A 4 -4.56 -10.66 -6.69
N PRO A 5 -5.52 -9.71 -6.75
CA PRO A 5 -5.27 -8.29 -6.51
C PRO A 5 -4.61 -7.99 -5.17
N ILE A 6 -4.95 -8.75 -4.12
CA ILE A 6 -4.38 -8.59 -2.78
C ILE A 6 -2.91 -9.02 -2.78
N ILE A 7 -2.61 -10.21 -3.33
CA ILE A 7 -1.25 -10.74 -3.39
C ILE A 7 -0.36 -9.85 -4.27
N PHE A 8 -0.79 -9.53 -5.48
CA PHE A 8 -0.02 -8.69 -6.40
C PHE A 8 0.12 -7.25 -5.90
N GLY A 9 -0.94 -6.70 -5.32
CA GLY A 9 -0.90 -5.40 -4.65
C GLY A 9 0.19 -5.39 -3.57
N PHE A 10 0.16 -6.38 -2.66
CA PHE A 10 1.16 -6.50 -1.60
C PHE A 10 2.58 -6.64 -2.16
N ILE A 11 2.82 -7.53 -3.13
CA ILE A 11 4.17 -7.74 -3.71
C ILE A 11 4.70 -6.46 -4.34
N LEU A 12 3.91 -5.77 -5.17
CA LEU A 12 4.32 -4.53 -5.81
C LEU A 12 4.57 -3.42 -4.78
N GLY A 13 3.68 -3.29 -3.80
CA GLY A 13 3.86 -2.38 -2.69
C GLY A 13 5.14 -2.67 -1.91
N PHE A 14 5.40 -3.94 -1.60
CA PHE A 14 6.59 -4.39 -0.89
C PHE A 14 7.88 -4.05 -1.63
N ILE A 15 7.91 -4.29 -2.94
CA ILE A 15 9.05 -3.90 -3.78
C ILE A 15 9.25 -2.39 -3.72
N LEU A 16 8.19 -1.59 -3.87
CA LEU A 16 8.30 -0.12 -3.79
C LEU A 16 8.80 0.34 -2.41
N GLY A 17 8.22 -0.19 -1.34
CA GLY A 17 8.61 0.11 0.04
C GLY A 17 10.08 -0.17 0.32
N SER A 18 10.59 -1.31 -0.17
CA SER A 18 12.00 -1.70 -0.01
C SER A 18 13.01 -0.73 -0.64
N ARG A 19 12.55 0.17 -1.51
CA ARG A 19 13.39 1.16 -2.22
C ARG A 19 13.29 2.54 -1.60
N ILE A 20 12.45 2.75 -0.60
CA ILE A 20 12.36 4.02 0.10
C ILE A 20 13.57 4.15 1.03
N ARG A 21 14.26 5.29 0.94
CA ARG A 21 15.43 5.61 1.77
C ARG A 21 15.01 6.54 2.92
N ASP A 22 15.52 6.27 4.10
CA ASP A 22 15.16 7.03 5.31
C ASP A 22 15.84 8.42 5.37
N ASP A 23 16.93 8.62 4.63
CA ASP A 23 17.65 9.91 4.52
C ASP A 23 16.86 11.00 3.77
N THR A 24 15.84 10.61 3.01
CA THR A 24 15.17 11.50 2.05
C THR A 24 13.88 12.11 2.60
N PHE A 25 13.17 11.43 3.52
CA PHE A 25 11.85 11.85 3.99
C PHE A 25 11.71 11.80 5.52
N PRO A 26 11.22 12.87 6.16
CA PRO A 26 10.95 12.84 7.60
C PRO A 26 9.84 11.82 7.92
N PRO A 27 9.80 11.27 9.15
CA PRO A 27 8.77 10.32 9.59
C PRO A 27 7.33 10.79 9.34
N SER A 28 7.08 12.11 9.42
CA SER A 28 5.77 12.72 9.16
C SER A 28 5.28 12.52 7.72
N SER A 29 6.18 12.45 6.73
CA SER A 29 5.82 12.21 5.33
C SER A 29 5.13 10.85 5.14
N TYR A 30 5.50 9.85 5.93
CA TYR A 30 4.89 8.52 5.87
C TYR A 30 3.48 8.50 6.43
N ILE A 31 3.20 9.34 7.43
CA ILE A 31 1.83 9.52 7.95
C ILE A 31 0.94 10.11 6.85
N VAL A 32 1.44 11.15 6.15
CA VAL A 32 0.73 11.76 5.02
C VAL A 32 0.52 10.74 3.90
N LEU A 33 1.54 9.94 3.58
CA LEU A 33 1.46 8.88 2.58
C LEU A 33 0.40 7.83 2.93
N ILE A 34 0.35 7.37 4.19
CA ILE A 34 -0.68 6.41 4.65
C ILE A 34 -2.08 7.00 4.49
N LEU A 35 -2.29 8.26 4.90
CA LEU A 35 -3.58 8.94 4.77
C LEU A 35 -4.00 9.07 3.31
N ALA A 36 -3.08 9.47 2.44
CA ALA A 36 -3.32 9.57 1.00
C ALA A 36 -3.69 8.20 0.41
N LEU A 37 -2.98 7.13 0.79
CA LEU A 37 -3.27 5.78 0.29
C LEU A 37 -4.67 5.29 0.74
N ILE A 38 -5.09 5.59 1.97
CA ILE A 38 -6.43 5.26 2.46
C ILE A 38 -7.50 6.03 1.67
N LEU A 39 -7.31 7.34 1.46
CA LEU A 39 -8.24 8.16 0.69
C LEU A 39 -8.39 7.69 -0.77
N VAL A 40 -7.27 7.31 -1.40
CA VAL A 40 -7.28 6.77 -2.77
C VAL A 40 -7.97 5.41 -2.80
N ALA A 41 -7.70 4.52 -1.84
CA ALA A 41 -8.37 3.22 -1.75
C ALA A 41 -9.89 3.35 -1.61
N TRP A 42 -10.34 4.36 -0.84
CA TRP A 42 -11.75 4.66 -0.64
C TRP A 42 -12.40 5.22 -1.90
N ASN A 43 -11.76 6.18 -2.58
CA ASN A 43 -12.31 6.78 -3.79
C ASN A 43 -12.30 5.85 -5.01
N LEU A 44 -11.31 4.96 -5.10
CA LEU A 44 -11.31 3.91 -6.13
C LEU A 44 -12.48 2.94 -5.93
N GLY A 45 -12.86 2.68 -4.68
CA GLY A 45 -13.85 1.67 -4.34
C GLY A 45 -13.39 0.26 -4.75
N PRO A 46 -14.24 -0.75 -4.55
CA PRO A 46 -13.96 -2.09 -5.03
C PRO A 46 -13.95 -2.12 -6.57
N PHE A 47 -12.99 -2.82 -7.16
CA PHE A 47 -13.04 -3.16 -8.59
C PHE A 47 -14.39 -3.84 -8.88
N PRO A 48 -15.02 -3.62 -10.06
CA PRO A 48 -16.27 -4.28 -10.40
C PRO A 48 -16.16 -5.77 -10.09
N TYR A 49 -17.17 -6.32 -9.43
CA TYR A 49 -17.26 -7.72 -8.95
C TYR A 49 -16.61 -8.06 -7.59
N TYR A 50 -15.94 -7.14 -6.90
CA TYR A 50 -15.49 -7.38 -5.51
C TYR A 50 -16.54 -6.89 -4.51
N THR A 51 -17.06 -7.80 -3.69
CA THR A 51 -18.11 -7.50 -2.69
C THR A 51 -17.61 -7.61 -1.25
N ASP A 52 -16.33 -7.91 -1.05
CA ASP A 52 -15.77 -8.23 0.26
C ASP A 52 -15.69 -6.97 1.16
N LEU A 53 -15.18 -5.85 0.62
CA LEU A 53 -14.96 -4.58 1.33
C LEU A 53 -15.28 -3.40 0.41
N PRO A 54 -15.77 -2.25 0.92
CA PRO A 54 -16.12 -1.07 0.13
C PRO A 54 -14.89 -0.26 -0.33
N VAL A 55 -13.70 -0.86 -0.32
CA VAL A 55 -12.43 -0.21 -0.67
C VAL A 55 -11.67 -1.07 -1.67
N ALA A 56 -10.74 -0.46 -2.40
CA ALA A 56 -9.85 -1.16 -3.31
C ALA A 56 -8.89 -2.09 -2.53
N THR A 57 -9.29 -3.34 -2.28
CA THR A 57 -8.54 -4.30 -1.43
C THR A 57 -7.12 -4.56 -1.93
N GLY A 58 -6.89 -4.60 -3.24
CA GLY A 58 -5.54 -4.70 -3.82
C GLY A 58 -4.69 -3.46 -3.55
N PHE A 59 -5.30 -2.27 -3.54
CA PHE A 59 -4.60 -1.03 -3.22
C PHE A 59 -4.26 -0.93 -1.73
N VAL A 60 -5.18 -1.37 -0.86
CA VAL A 60 -4.91 -1.50 0.58
C VAL A 60 -3.77 -2.49 0.82
N ALA A 61 -3.77 -3.63 0.13
CA ALA A 61 -2.69 -4.61 0.21
C ALA A 61 -1.35 -4.01 -0.25
N ALA A 62 -1.34 -3.19 -1.30
CA ALA A 62 -0.16 -2.45 -1.73
C ALA A 62 0.33 -1.47 -0.68
N ALA A 63 -0.56 -0.73 -0.02
CA ALA A 63 -0.19 0.18 1.08
C ALA A 63 0.49 -0.58 2.24
N VAL A 64 -0.06 -1.73 2.63
CA VAL A 64 0.55 -2.60 3.65
C VAL A 64 1.91 -3.14 3.16
N GLY A 65 2.00 -3.53 1.89
CA GLY A 65 3.25 -3.93 1.25
C GLY A 65 4.32 -2.86 1.35
N ILE A 66 4.01 -1.60 1.01
CA ILE A 66 4.95 -0.47 1.09
C ILE A 66 5.50 -0.32 2.50
N MET A 67 4.64 -0.38 3.52
CA MET A 67 5.08 -0.27 4.91
C MET A 67 5.97 -1.44 5.32
N ALA A 68 5.58 -2.68 4.98
CA ALA A 68 6.36 -3.87 5.29
C ALA A 68 7.72 -3.86 4.57
N GLY A 69 7.75 -3.50 3.29
CA GLY A 69 8.98 -3.42 2.49
C GLY A 69 9.94 -2.36 3.01
N ARG A 70 9.42 -1.20 3.40
CA ARG A 70 10.21 -0.14 4.03
C ARG A 70 10.79 -0.59 5.37
N ILE A 71 9.98 -1.16 6.26
CA ILE A 71 10.45 -1.55 7.60
C ILE A 71 11.49 -2.68 7.52
N LEU A 72 11.30 -3.64 6.62
CA LEU A 72 12.16 -4.83 6.53
C LEU A 72 13.42 -4.60 5.69
N LEU A 73 13.33 -3.82 4.63
CA LEU A 73 14.39 -3.69 3.62
C LEU A 73 14.73 -2.22 3.26
N GLY A 74 14.06 -1.25 3.88
CA GLY A 74 14.37 0.17 3.73
C GLY A 74 15.83 0.41 4.11
N ARG A 75 16.54 1.06 3.20
CA ARG A 75 17.96 1.36 3.38
C ARG A 75 18.08 2.74 3.99
N GLY A 76 18.74 2.82 5.14
CA GLY A 76 19.24 4.09 5.71
C GLY A 76 20.17 4.81 4.73
#